data_AF-A0A7C5PL32-F1
#
_entry.id   AF-A0A7C5PL32-F1
#
_cell.length_a   1.000
_cell.length_b   1.000
_cell.length_c   1.000
_cell.angle_alpha   90.00
_cell.angle_beta   90.00
_cell.angle_gamma   90.00
#
_symmetry.space_group_name_H-M   'P 1'
#
loop_
_entity.id
_entity.type
_entity.pdbx_description
1 polymer ?
#
loop_
_entity_poly.entity_id
_entity_poly.type
_entity_poly.pdbx_seq_one_letter_code
_entity_poly.pdbx_strand_id
1 'polypeptide(L)' 'MPVPVPVVSDEMLPDKTGVVIIGGGIIGASAALELAERGIPVALFEKGVIAG' A
#
# COMPACT_ATOMS: atom_id res chain seq x y z
N MET A 1 19.22 1.90 -14.63
CA MET A 1 18.03 1.08 -14.28
C MET A 1 16.84 2.01 -14.19
N PRO A 2 15.65 1.64 -14.68
CA PRO A 2 14.47 2.47 -14.49
C PRO A 2 14.16 2.61 -13.00
N VAL A 3 13.82 3.83 -12.57
CA VAL A 3 13.39 4.13 -11.20
C VAL A 3 11.87 4.13 -11.18
N PRO A 4 11.21 3.49 -10.20
CA PRO A 4 9.77 3.57 -10.06
C PRO A 4 9.30 5.02 -9.90
N VAL A 5 8.13 5.34 -10.47
CA VAL A 5 7.48 6.62 -10.19
C VAL A 5 7.07 6.63 -8.71
N PRO A 6 7.40 7.68 -7.94
CA PRO A 6 7.03 7.77 -6.53
C PRO A 6 5.52 7.70 -6.33
N VAL A 7 5.09 6.93 -5.33
CA VAL A 7 3.69 6.86 -4.90
C VAL A 7 3.43 8.03 -3.95
N VAL A 8 2.42 8.84 -4.26
CA VAL A 8 1.96 9.92 -3.37
C VAL A 8 1.17 9.29 -2.23
N SER A 9 1.58 9.57 -0.99
CA SER A 9 0.86 9.10 0.20
C SER A 9 -0.42 9.91 0.42
N ASP A 10 -1.45 9.26 0.95
CA ASP A 10 -2.67 9.95 1.38
C ASP A 10 -2.39 10.92 2.54
N GLU A 11 -3.02 12.10 2.51
CA GLU A 11 -2.87 13.11 3.59
C GLU A 11 -3.64 12.72 4.86
N MET A 12 -4.69 11.91 4.72
CA MET A 12 -5.53 11.44 5.81
C MET A 12 -5.60 9.93 5.83
N LEU A 13 -5.59 9.38 7.05
CA LEU A 13 -5.80 7.95 7.23
C LEU A 13 -7.29 7.62 7.08
N PRO A 14 -7.62 6.43 6.54
CA PRO A 14 -9.00 5.98 6.51
C PRO A 14 -9.51 5.72 7.94
N ASP A 15 -10.73 6.16 8.25
CA ASP A 15 -11.38 5.92 9.55
C ASP A 15 -11.58 4.43 9.85
N LYS A 16 -11.72 3.61 8.80
CA LYS A 16 -11.89 2.16 8.88
C LYS A 16 -11.35 1.47 7.62
N THR A 17 -10.89 0.24 7.79
CA THR A 17 -10.54 -0.67 6.70
C THR A 17 -10.84 -2.11 7.11
N GLY A 18 -10.92 -3.02 6.14
CA GLY A 18 -11.07 -4.46 6.42
C GLY A 18 -9.73 -5.11 6.76
N VAL A 19 -8.65 -4.68 6.10
CA VAL A 19 -7.30 -5.20 6.28
C VAL A 19 -6.30 -4.05 6.38
N VAL A 20 -5.30 -4.22 7.26
CA VAL A 20 -4.14 -3.34 7.37
C VAL A 20 -2.90 -4.14 6.99
N ILE A 21 -2.10 -3.61 6.08
CA ILE A 21 -0.78 -4.16 5.71
C ILE A 21 0.29 -3.16 6.13
N ILE A 22 1.27 -3.63 6.90
CA ILE A 22 2.43 -2.84 7.32
C ILE A 22 3.67 -3.32 6.55
N GLY A 23 4.28 -2.43 5.78
CA GLY A 23 5.45 -2.66 4.93
C GLY A 23 5.10 -2.58 3.44
N GLY A 24 5.62 -1.55 2.76
CA GLY A 24 5.37 -1.23 1.34
C GLY A 24 6.40 -1.80 0.37
N GLY A 25 7.15 -2.83 0.77
CA GLY A 25 8.01 -3.60 -0.14
C GLY A 25 7.20 -4.46 -1.12
N ILE A 26 7.89 -5.20 -1.99
CA ILE A 26 7.26 -5.99 -3.06
C ILE A 26 6.12 -6.90 -2.55
N ILE A 27 6.33 -7.61 -1.44
CA ILE A 27 5.34 -8.53 -0.89
C ILE A 27 4.10 -7.78 -0.37
N GLY A 28 4.29 -6.70 0.37
CA GLY A 28 3.18 -5.95 0.96
C GLY A 28 2.36 -5.22 -0.09
N ALA A 29 3.01 -4.62 -1.09
CA ALA A 29 2.35 -3.99 -2.23
C ALA A 29 1.57 -5.01 -3.07
N SER A 30 2.17 -6.17 -3.37
CA SER A 30 1.47 -7.24 -4.10
C SER A 30 0.27 -7.80 -3.33
N ALA A 31 0.38 -7.98 -2.01
CA ALA A 31 -0.73 -8.43 -1.18
C ALA A 31 -1.85 -7.38 -1.11
N ALA A 32 -1.52 -6.10 -0.99
CA ALA A 32 -2.51 -5.01 -1.01
C ALA A 32 -3.27 -4.97 -2.34
N LEU A 33 -2.55 -5.08 -3.47
CA LEU A 33 -3.15 -5.11 -4.80
C LEU A 33 -4.13 -6.26 -4.96
N GLU A 34 -3.73 -7.49 -4.61
CA GLU A 34 -4.58 -8.67 -4.70
C GLU A 34 -5.88 -8.53 -3.89
N LEU A 35 -5.80 -7.97 -2.67
CA LEU A 35 -6.98 -7.74 -1.83
C LEU A 35 -7.88 -6.65 -2.44
N ALA A 36 -7.29 -5.56 -2.92
CA ALA A 36 -8.04 -4.47 -3.55
C ALA A 36 -8.77 -4.93 -4.82
N GLU A 37 -8.13 -5.73 -5.67
CA GLU A 37 -8.73 -6.30 -6.89
C GLU A 37 -9.90 -7.24 -6.58
N ARG A 38 -9.89 -7.89 -5.41
CA ARG A 38 -11.01 -8.69 -4.89
C ARG A 38 -12.11 -7.85 -4.22
N GLY A 39 -11.97 -6.52 -4.21
CA GLY A 39 -12.92 -5.60 -3.57
C GLY A 39 -12.85 -5.62 -2.04
N ILE A 40 -11.77 -6.12 -1.45
CA ILE A 40 -11.57 -6.13 0.00
C ILE A 40 -10.94 -4.79 0.39
N PRO A 41 -11.59 -3.99 1.29
CA PRO A 41 -11.01 -2.75 1.76
C PRO A 41 -9.68 -3.01 2.49
N VAL A 42 -8.60 -2.43 1.98
CA VAL A 42 -7.24 -2.59 2.48
C VAL A 42 -6.54 -1.24 2.58
N ALA A 43 -5.78 -1.04 3.64
CA ALA A 43 -4.89 0.11 3.81
C ALA A 43 -3.44 -0.39 3.92
N LEU A 44 -2.55 0.13 3.07
CA LEU A 44 -1.12 -0.19 3.05
C LEU A 44 -0.34 0.95 3.69
N PHE A 45 0.52 0.63 4.66
CA PHE A 45 1.34 1.59 5.36
C PHE A 45 2.82 1.28 5.16
N GLU A 46 3.59 2.31 4.82
CA GLU A 46 5.05 2.28 4.80
C GLU A 46 5.56 3.51 5.56
N LYS A 47 6.64 3.35 6.33
CA LYS A 47 7.25 4.46 7.06
C LYS A 47 7.92 5.44 6.10
N GLY A 48 8.52 4.91 5.04
CA GLY A 48 9.24 5.67 4.02
C GLY A 48 8.51 5.72 2.68
N VAL A 49 9.26 5.41 1.62
CA VAL A 49 8.74 5.36 0.25
C VAL A 49 8.30 3.94 -0.07
N ILE A 50 7.18 3.81 -0.78
CA ILE A 50 6.75 2.51 -1.33
C ILE A 50 7.86 1.94 -2.23
N ALA A 51 8.19 0.67 -2.04
CA ALA A 51 9.27 -0.06 -2.71
C ALA A 51 10.72 0.38 -2.39
N GLY A 52 10.94 1.23 -1.37
CA GLY A 52 12.26 1.61 -0.86
C GLY A 52 12.79 2.93 -1.40
#